data_AF-A0A8J6PCT0-F1
#
_entry.id   AF-A0A8J6PCT0-F1
#
_cell.length_a   1.000
_cell.length_b   1.000
_cell.length_c   1.000
_cell.angle_alpha   90.00
_cell.angle_beta   90.00
_cell.angle_gamma   90.00
#
_symmetry.space_group_name_H-M   'P 1'
#
loop_
_entity.id
_entity.type
_entity.pdbx_description
1 polymer ?
#
loop_
_entity_poly.entity_id
_entity_poly.type
_entity_poly.pdbx_seq_one_letter_code
_entity_poly.pdbx_strand_id
1 'polypeptide(L)'
;MKTNVRIFLLVFSSFSLFAQEKKQLTNPETDAFINQLSANLQQTYFNAEKAKELSTVLKQKLKKKELYNIPRDSLTKKLTLLLQEKTNDIHFYVGQHVPEKQRPKQYFNGGFTEVKIMDNNIGYIKWDRCIADDAAFKKIKSALVFLEGVDYLIIDISTNPGGDGRSGGFINQHLYADPAYQNLLLKKCVGEESWYQSEVPYNYSDAPKFYSTPVYIITSGNTGSAAEYFAFIAQETGRATILGTTTAGAGNPVTMVTMDDFFVYIPVCEIKTQDGKSIEAKGVVPDVLLSSDNWLDETINYIIRQKNK
;
A
#
# COMPACT_ATOMS: atom_id res chain seq x y z
N MET A 1 -7.78 -38.24 75.29
CA MET A 1 -8.58 -37.13 74.71
C MET A 1 -8.11 -36.93 73.28
N LYS A 2 -8.94 -37.25 72.28
CA LYS A 2 -8.61 -37.16 70.85
C LYS A 2 -9.09 -35.82 70.30
N THR A 3 -8.18 -35.03 69.75
CA THR A 3 -8.50 -33.75 69.09
C THR A 3 -8.71 -34.00 67.60
N ASN A 4 -9.89 -33.67 67.10
CA ASN A 4 -10.24 -33.72 65.67
C ASN A 4 -9.67 -32.48 64.96
N VAL A 5 -8.89 -32.68 63.89
CA VAL A 5 -8.63 -31.65 62.88
C VAL A 5 -9.06 -32.21 61.53
N ARG A 6 -10.13 -31.64 60.97
CA ARG A 6 -10.57 -31.91 59.59
C ARG A 6 -9.84 -30.95 58.66
N ILE A 7 -8.97 -31.48 57.79
CA ILE A 7 -8.36 -30.74 56.68
C ILE A 7 -9.29 -30.84 55.48
N PHE A 8 -9.85 -29.70 55.05
CA PHE A 8 -10.53 -29.57 53.75
C PHE A 8 -9.47 -29.29 52.68
N LEU A 9 -9.24 -30.26 51.79
CA LEU A 9 -8.45 -30.08 50.59
C LEU A 9 -9.35 -29.49 49.49
N LEU A 10 -9.24 -28.18 49.27
CA LEU A 10 -9.81 -27.50 48.10
C LEU A 10 -8.84 -27.66 46.92
N VAL A 11 -9.19 -28.55 46.00
CA VAL A 11 -8.51 -28.67 44.70
C VAL A 11 -8.98 -27.52 43.80
N PHE A 12 -8.17 -26.48 43.68
CA PHE A 12 -8.33 -25.48 42.63
C PHE A 12 -7.82 -26.06 41.31
N SER A 13 -8.72 -26.59 40.48
CA SER A 13 -8.41 -26.85 39.08
C SER A 13 -8.51 -25.53 38.30
N SER A 14 -7.38 -24.86 38.11
CA SER A 14 -7.27 -23.73 37.19
C SER A 14 -7.32 -24.27 35.75
N PHE A 15 -8.51 -24.37 35.18
CA PHE A 15 -8.66 -24.47 33.73
C PHE A 15 -8.36 -23.08 33.13
N SER A 16 -7.13 -22.93 32.62
CA SER A 16 -6.82 -21.85 31.69
C SER A 16 -7.65 -22.07 30.43
N LEU A 17 -8.79 -21.37 30.30
CA LEU A 17 -9.51 -21.25 29.04
C LEU A 17 -8.62 -20.47 28.05
N PHE A 18 -7.77 -21.17 27.32
CA PHE A 18 -7.36 -20.68 26.01
C PHE A 18 -8.60 -20.80 25.13
N ALA A 19 -9.23 -19.66 24.81
CA ALA A 19 -10.30 -19.60 23.82
C ALA A 19 -9.77 -20.21 22.52
N GLN A 20 -10.29 -21.37 22.15
CA GLN A 20 -9.97 -22.02 20.89
C GLN A 20 -10.53 -21.13 19.77
N GLU A 21 -9.67 -20.60 18.90
CA GLU A 21 -10.11 -19.82 17.74
C GLU A 21 -11.17 -20.62 16.98
N LYS A 22 -12.36 -20.02 16.82
CA LYS A 22 -13.46 -20.66 16.09
C LYS A 22 -12.99 -20.88 14.65
N LYS A 23 -12.95 -22.12 14.16
CA LYS A 23 -12.58 -22.40 12.76
C LYS A 23 -13.60 -21.86 11.74
N GLN A 24 -14.84 -21.64 12.19
CA GLN A 24 -15.97 -21.26 11.36
C GLN A 24 -16.95 -20.39 12.15
N LEU A 25 -17.65 -19.48 11.46
CA LEU A 25 -18.79 -18.77 12.01
C LEU A 25 -20.05 -19.65 12.02
N THR A 26 -20.90 -19.45 13.02
CA THR A 26 -22.30 -19.89 12.99
C THR A 26 -23.09 -19.09 11.97
N ASN A 27 -24.31 -19.54 11.61
CA ASN A 27 -25.14 -18.79 10.67
C ASN A 27 -25.49 -17.38 11.16
N PRO A 28 -25.93 -17.16 12.43
CA PRO A 28 -26.18 -15.81 12.94
C PRO A 28 -24.93 -14.91 12.94
N GLU A 29 -23.76 -15.46 13.27
CA GLU A 29 -22.49 -14.70 13.19
C GLU A 29 -22.13 -14.35 11.75
N THR A 30 -22.38 -15.25 10.80
CA THR A 30 -22.21 -14.96 9.37
C THR A 30 -23.16 -13.86 8.92
N ASP A 31 -24.42 -13.89 9.35
CA ASP A 31 -25.40 -12.84 9.05
C ASP A 31 -24.94 -11.49 9.58
N ALA A 32 -24.51 -11.44 10.84
CA ALA A 32 -24.00 -10.21 11.47
C ALA A 32 -22.78 -9.66 10.72
N PHE A 33 -21.80 -10.51 10.43
CA PHE A 33 -20.58 -10.14 9.71
C PHE A 33 -20.88 -9.57 8.31
N ILE A 34 -21.72 -10.25 7.52
CA ILE A 34 -22.06 -9.81 6.16
C ILE A 34 -22.90 -8.52 6.17
N ASN A 35 -23.79 -8.35 7.15
CA ASN A 35 -24.56 -7.12 7.31
C ASN A 35 -23.67 -5.94 7.71
N GLN A 36 -22.71 -6.14 8.62
CA GLN A 36 -21.75 -5.11 9.02
C GLN A 36 -20.83 -4.74 7.85
N LEU A 37 -20.30 -5.72 7.12
CA LEU A 37 -19.52 -5.48 5.90
C LEU A 37 -20.31 -4.65 4.89
N SER A 38 -21.58 -5.00 4.65
CA SER A 38 -22.46 -4.26 3.73
C SER A 38 -22.73 -2.81 4.18
N ALA A 39 -22.85 -2.57 5.49
CA ALA A 39 -23.00 -1.23 6.03
C ALA A 39 -21.71 -0.41 5.85
N ASN A 40 -20.56 -0.99 6.19
CA ASN A 40 -19.24 -0.35 6.04
C ASN A 40 -18.95 -0.01 4.58
N LEU A 41 -19.26 -0.90 3.63
CA LEU A 41 -19.11 -0.61 2.20
C LEU A 41 -19.93 0.63 1.79
N GLN A 42 -21.20 0.72 2.19
CA GLN A 42 -22.05 1.87 1.84
C GLN A 42 -21.61 3.18 2.50
N GLN A 43 -20.98 3.13 3.67
CA GLN A 43 -20.52 4.31 4.37
C GLN A 43 -19.13 4.79 3.90
N THR A 44 -18.25 3.86 3.53
CA THR A 44 -16.82 4.13 3.38
C THR A 44 -16.32 4.05 1.94
N TYR A 45 -16.95 3.25 1.08
CA TYR A 45 -16.49 3.13 -0.31
C TYR A 45 -16.77 4.41 -1.08
N PHE A 46 -15.77 4.95 -1.78
CA PHE A 46 -15.92 6.23 -2.50
C PHE A 46 -17.02 6.20 -3.57
N ASN A 47 -17.28 5.02 -4.17
CA ASN A 47 -18.32 4.83 -5.17
C ASN A 47 -19.63 4.34 -4.52
N ALA A 48 -20.52 5.27 -4.20
CA ALA A 48 -21.76 4.99 -3.49
C ALA A 48 -22.75 4.09 -4.27
N GLU A 49 -22.81 4.21 -5.60
CA GLU A 49 -23.65 3.34 -6.44
C GLU A 49 -23.14 1.90 -6.37
N LYS A 50 -21.84 1.73 -6.58
CA LYS A 50 -21.19 0.43 -6.52
C LYS A 50 -21.27 -0.21 -5.14
N ALA A 51 -21.18 0.58 -4.07
CA ALA A 51 -21.37 0.11 -2.70
C ALA A 51 -22.76 -0.50 -2.47
N LYS A 52 -23.81 0.10 -3.05
CA LYS A 52 -25.18 -0.42 -3.01
C LYS A 52 -25.32 -1.73 -3.80
N GLU A 53 -24.69 -1.82 -4.97
CA GLU A 53 -24.63 -3.06 -5.76
C GLU A 53 -23.96 -4.19 -4.98
N LEU A 54 -22.77 -3.95 -4.41
CA LEU A 54 -22.03 -4.92 -3.61
C LEU A 54 -22.86 -5.42 -2.42
N SER A 55 -23.51 -4.49 -1.71
CA SER A 55 -24.41 -4.82 -0.58
C SER A 55 -25.59 -5.69 -1.03
N THR A 56 -26.12 -5.45 -2.22
CA THR A 56 -27.20 -6.26 -2.79
C THR A 56 -26.71 -7.67 -3.13
N VAL A 57 -25.55 -7.79 -3.75
CA VAL A 57 -24.93 -9.09 -4.08
C VAL A 57 -24.65 -9.90 -2.82
N LEU A 58 -24.08 -9.29 -1.79
CA LEU A 58 -23.80 -9.94 -0.50
C LEU A 58 -25.09 -10.48 0.15
N LYS A 59 -26.14 -9.66 0.21
CA LYS A 59 -27.46 -10.07 0.74
C LYS A 59 -28.08 -11.21 -0.07
N GLN A 60 -27.94 -11.21 -1.39
CA GLN A 60 -28.43 -12.30 -2.24
C GLN A 60 -27.69 -13.61 -1.97
N LYS A 61 -26.36 -13.57 -1.85
CA LYS A 61 -25.54 -14.75 -1.51
C LYS A 61 -25.87 -15.30 -0.13
N LEU A 62 -26.14 -14.43 0.84
CA LEU A 62 -26.60 -14.81 2.18
C LEU A 62 -27.95 -15.54 2.11
N LYS A 63 -28.94 -14.99 1.39
CA LYS A 63 -30.26 -15.64 1.18
C LYS A 63 -30.15 -17.01 0.51
N LYS A 64 -29.23 -17.16 -0.44
CA LYS A 64 -28.95 -18.44 -1.12
C LYS A 64 -28.10 -19.40 -0.30
N LYS A 65 -27.74 -19.04 0.94
CA LYS A 65 -26.91 -19.84 1.86
C LYS A 65 -25.49 -20.11 1.34
N GLU A 66 -25.00 -19.30 0.39
CA GLU A 66 -23.68 -19.49 -0.25
C GLU A 66 -22.48 -19.06 0.62
N LEU A 67 -22.74 -18.42 1.77
CA LEU A 67 -21.72 -17.87 2.67
C LEU A 67 -21.65 -18.60 4.02
N TYR A 68 -22.59 -19.52 4.30
CA TYR A 68 -22.61 -20.30 5.54
C TYR A 68 -21.73 -21.54 5.43
N ASN A 69 -21.32 -22.07 6.58
CA ASN A 69 -20.53 -23.30 6.65
C ASN A 69 -19.18 -23.24 5.93
N ILE A 70 -18.58 -22.04 5.87
CA ILE A 70 -17.27 -21.81 5.25
C ILE A 70 -16.25 -21.48 6.35
N PRO A 71 -15.09 -22.16 6.39
CA PRO A 71 -14.00 -21.80 7.29
C PRO A 71 -13.63 -20.33 7.16
N ARG A 72 -13.27 -19.67 8.25
CA ARG A 72 -13.09 -18.21 8.27
C ARG A 72 -12.11 -17.70 7.21
N ASP A 73 -10.96 -18.35 7.04
CA ASP A 73 -9.96 -17.98 6.01
C ASP A 73 -10.52 -18.10 4.59
N SER A 74 -11.33 -19.13 4.35
CA SER A 74 -11.98 -19.34 3.06
C SER A 74 -13.10 -18.32 2.82
N LEU A 75 -13.82 -17.92 3.88
CA LEU A 75 -14.86 -16.90 3.80
C LEU A 75 -14.24 -15.53 3.47
N THR A 76 -13.20 -15.12 4.18
CA THR A 76 -12.54 -13.83 3.90
C THR A 76 -11.90 -13.79 2.52
N LYS A 77 -11.27 -14.88 2.06
CA LYS A 77 -10.77 -15.00 0.69
C LYS A 77 -11.89 -14.91 -0.35
N LYS A 78 -13.01 -15.61 -0.12
CA LYS A 78 -14.17 -15.59 -1.01
C LYS A 78 -14.78 -14.18 -1.11
N LEU A 79 -14.86 -13.45 0.01
CA LEU A 79 -15.34 -12.07 0.04
C LEU A 79 -14.37 -11.13 -0.66
N THR A 80 -13.07 -11.26 -0.40
CA THR A 80 -12.02 -10.48 -1.09
C THR A 80 -12.16 -10.59 -2.60
N LEU A 81 -12.16 -11.82 -3.12
CA LEU A 81 -12.29 -12.06 -4.57
C LEU A 81 -13.60 -11.53 -5.14
N LEU A 82 -14.72 -11.67 -4.40
CA LEU A 82 -16.00 -11.14 -4.82
C LEU A 82 -15.97 -9.61 -4.96
N LEU A 83 -15.40 -8.91 -3.97
CA LEU A 83 -15.31 -7.44 -4.00
C LEU A 83 -14.43 -7.01 -5.18
N GLN A 84 -13.23 -7.58 -5.29
CA GLN A 84 -12.28 -7.27 -6.37
C GLN A 84 -12.87 -7.55 -7.76
N GLU A 85 -13.53 -8.69 -7.98
CA GLU A 85 -14.16 -9.03 -9.26
C GLU A 85 -15.26 -8.03 -9.64
N LYS A 86 -16.04 -7.59 -8.66
CA LYS A 86 -17.18 -6.69 -8.92
C LYS A 86 -16.76 -5.25 -9.12
N THR A 87 -15.65 -4.81 -8.54
CA THR A 87 -15.17 -3.43 -8.64
C THR A 87 -14.01 -3.24 -9.59
N ASN A 88 -13.33 -4.33 -9.98
CA ASN A 88 -12.03 -4.30 -10.62
C ASN A 88 -11.01 -3.47 -9.81
N ASP A 89 -11.05 -3.60 -8.48
CA ASP A 89 -10.19 -2.86 -7.55
C ASP A 89 -9.49 -3.85 -6.62
N ILE A 90 -8.18 -4.01 -6.80
CA ILE A 90 -7.39 -5.03 -6.12
C ILE A 90 -7.09 -4.69 -4.65
N HIS A 91 -7.36 -3.46 -4.22
CA HIS A 91 -7.11 -3.05 -2.85
C HIS A 91 -8.18 -3.50 -1.85
N PHE A 92 -9.35 -3.92 -2.33
CA PHE A 92 -10.29 -4.60 -1.45
C PHE A 92 -9.66 -5.86 -0.88
N TYR A 93 -9.66 -5.95 0.45
CA TYR A 93 -9.15 -7.12 1.15
C TYR A 93 -9.90 -7.31 2.46
N VAL A 94 -10.47 -8.48 2.66
CA VAL A 94 -11.12 -8.88 3.91
C VAL A 94 -10.15 -9.80 4.65
N GLY A 95 -9.85 -9.45 5.89
CA GLY A 95 -8.92 -10.18 6.74
C GLY A 95 -9.53 -10.57 8.07
N GLN A 96 -8.84 -11.46 8.78
CA GLN A 96 -9.13 -11.79 10.17
C GLN A 96 -8.15 -11.05 11.06
N HIS A 97 -8.64 -10.55 12.19
CA HIS A 97 -7.79 -10.09 13.25
C HIS A 97 -7.06 -11.32 13.82
N VAL A 98 -5.76 -11.41 13.52
CA VAL A 98 -4.89 -12.38 14.18
C VAL A 98 -4.31 -11.63 15.37
N PRO A 99 -4.46 -12.14 16.62
CA PRO A 99 -3.86 -11.51 17.79
C PRO A 99 -2.41 -11.17 17.49
N GLU A 100 -2.04 -9.92 17.74
CA GLU A 100 -0.71 -9.42 17.44
C GLU A 100 0.32 -10.23 18.25
N LYS A 101 0.91 -11.26 17.64
CA LYS A 101 2.17 -11.80 18.15
C LYS A 101 3.12 -10.62 18.17
N GLN A 102 3.78 -10.34 19.29
CA GLN A 102 4.79 -9.29 19.38
C GLN A 102 5.78 -9.48 18.22
N ARG A 103 5.56 -8.74 17.13
CA ARG A 103 6.48 -8.75 16.00
C ARG A 103 7.68 -7.94 16.46
N PRO A 104 8.91 -8.41 16.22
CA PRO A 104 10.08 -7.59 16.51
C PRO A 104 9.90 -6.24 15.83
N LYS A 105 10.17 -5.16 16.58
CA LYS A 105 10.03 -3.79 16.07
C LYS A 105 10.94 -3.63 14.86
N GLN A 106 10.35 -3.50 13.68
CA GLN A 106 11.09 -3.37 12.44
C GLN A 106 11.41 -1.89 12.21
N TYR A 107 12.69 -1.58 12.02
CA TYR A 107 13.15 -0.24 11.69
C TYR A 107 13.29 -0.12 10.18
N PHE A 108 12.48 0.73 9.57
CA PHE A 108 12.41 0.83 8.10
C PHE A 108 13.30 1.93 7.51
N ASN A 109 14.15 2.60 8.29
CA ASN A 109 15.06 3.66 7.81
C ASN A 109 14.42 4.73 6.88
N GLY A 110 13.17 5.11 7.14
CA GLY A 110 12.44 6.05 6.29
C GLY A 110 11.88 5.43 5.01
N GLY A 111 11.86 4.11 4.92
CA GLY A 111 11.46 3.33 3.75
C GLY A 111 12.63 2.76 2.95
N PHE A 112 13.86 3.25 3.18
CA PHE A 112 15.04 2.88 2.40
C PHE A 112 15.76 1.69 3.02
N THR A 113 16.05 0.68 2.21
CA THR A 113 16.82 -0.51 2.63
C THR A 113 18.26 -0.47 2.16
N GLU A 114 18.56 0.31 1.12
CA GLU A 114 19.92 0.53 0.62
C GLU A 114 20.06 1.93 0.02
N VAL A 115 21.21 2.57 0.26
CA VAL A 115 21.62 3.82 -0.37
C VAL A 115 23.12 3.72 -0.66
N LYS A 116 23.55 3.92 -1.91
CA LYS A 116 24.97 3.83 -2.29
C LYS A 116 25.30 4.69 -3.52
N ILE A 117 26.58 5.02 -3.66
CA ILE A 117 27.15 5.54 -4.90
C ILE A 117 27.93 4.39 -5.54
N MET A 118 27.61 4.09 -6.79
CA MET A 118 28.22 3.01 -7.58
C MET A 118 29.24 3.58 -8.57
N ASP A 119 29.92 2.69 -9.29
CA ASP A 119 30.81 3.06 -10.39
C ASP A 119 30.11 3.98 -11.40
N ASN A 120 30.90 4.84 -12.05
CA ASN A 120 30.41 5.90 -12.92
C ASN A 120 29.56 6.97 -12.22
N ASN A 121 29.77 7.16 -10.90
CA ASN A 121 29.10 8.18 -10.09
C ASN A 121 27.57 8.07 -10.14
N ILE A 122 27.05 6.84 -10.13
CA ILE A 122 25.60 6.56 -10.17
C ILE A 122 25.11 6.41 -8.72
N GLY A 123 24.23 7.31 -8.29
CA GLY A 123 23.49 7.17 -7.04
C GLY A 123 22.40 6.11 -7.15
N TYR A 124 22.25 5.29 -6.11
CA TYR A 124 21.23 4.25 -6.02
C TYR A 124 20.49 4.32 -4.69
N ILE A 125 19.16 4.24 -4.75
CA ILE A 125 18.27 4.09 -3.60
C ILE A 125 17.42 2.86 -3.81
N LYS A 126 17.44 1.91 -2.86
CA LYS A 126 16.41 0.88 -2.72
C LYS A 126 15.33 1.38 -1.78
N TRP A 127 14.14 1.66 -2.30
CA TRP A 127 13.04 2.22 -1.55
C TRP A 127 11.88 1.23 -1.48
N ASP A 128 11.72 0.56 -0.34
CA ASP A 128 10.80 -0.57 -0.17
C ASP A 128 9.48 -0.23 0.49
N ARG A 129 9.35 0.93 1.17
CA ARG A 129 8.10 1.32 1.83
C ARG A 129 7.88 2.82 1.82
N CYS A 130 6.68 3.27 1.49
CA CYS A 130 6.29 4.67 1.60
C CYS A 130 5.92 5.00 3.06
N ILE A 131 6.77 5.73 3.78
CA ILE A 131 6.57 6.11 5.19
C ILE A 131 6.66 7.63 5.31
N ALA A 132 5.64 8.25 5.92
CA ALA A 132 5.52 9.69 6.04
C ALA A 132 5.34 10.13 7.50
N ASP A 133 6.46 10.27 8.18
CA ASP A 133 6.57 10.92 9.48
C ASP A 133 7.89 11.71 9.56
N ASP A 134 8.04 12.56 10.58
CA ASP A 134 9.24 13.39 10.75
C ASP A 134 10.53 12.59 10.82
N ALA A 135 10.49 11.40 11.43
CA ALA A 135 11.67 10.54 11.56
C ALA A 135 12.04 9.90 10.21
N ALA A 136 11.06 9.57 9.37
CA ALA A 136 11.26 9.12 8.01
C ALA A 136 11.83 10.23 7.14
N PHE A 137 11.24 11.43 7.15
CA PHE A 137 11.72 12.55 6.35
C PHE A 137 13.15 12.97 6.66
N LYS A 138 13.56 12.97 7.93
CA LYS A 138 14.96 13.22 8.32
C LYS A 138 15.93 12.20 7.72
N LYS A 139 15.54 10.92 7.67
CA LYS A 139 16.38 9.85 7.10
C LYS A 139 16.43 9.92 5.58
N ILE A 140 15.29 10.17 4.93
CA ILE A 140 15.21 10.40 3.48
C ILE A 140 16.12 11.58 3.12
N LYS A 141 16.03 12.69 3.85
CA LYS A 141 16.92 13.84 3.68
C LYS A 141 18.39 13.47 3.80
N SER A 142 18.80 12.71 4.83
CA SER A 142 20.20 12.29 4.98
C SER A 142 20.68 11.43 3.80
N ALA A 143 19.83 10.58 3.25
CA ALA A 143 20.15 9.81 2.04
C ALA A 143 20.32 10.73 0.82
N LEU A 144 19.44 11.73 0.65
CA LEU A 144 19.58 12.73 -0.42
C LEU A 144 20.86 13.57 -0.29
N VAL A 145 21.28 13.92 0.94
CA VAL A 145 22.57 14.56 1.22
C VAL A 145 23.74 13.67 0.83
N PHE A 146 23.68 12.39 1.18
CA PHE A 146 24.73 11.45 0.82
C PHE A 146 24.91 11.28 -0.71
N LEU A 147 23.82 11.40 -1.47
CA LEU A 147 23.82 11.28 -2.94
C LEU A 147 24.03 12.61 -3.67
N GLU A 148 24.34 13.69 -2.96
CA GLU A 148 24.60 14.98 -3.62
C GLU A 148 25.81 14.87 -4.56
N GLY A 149 25.67 15.39 -5.78
CA GLY A 149 26.74 15.40 -6.79
C GLY A 149 26.86 14.14 -7.66
N VAL A 150 25.94 13.18 -7.54
CA VAL A 150 25.88 12.04 -8.47
C VAL A 150 25.49 12.48 -9.89
N ASP A 151 26.06 11.80 -10.89
CA ASP A 151 25.81 12.08 -12.31
C ASP A 151 24.43 11.55 -12.73
N TYR A 152 23.97 10.47 -12.11
CA TYR A 152 22.71 9.78 -12.39
C TYR A 152 22.10 9.26 -11.09
N LEU A 153 20.77 9.20 -11.01
CA LEU A 153 20.06 8.67 -9.85
C LEU A 153 19.14 7.51 -10.27
N ILE A 154 19.34 6.34 -9.66
CA ILE A 154 18.44 5.19 -9.77
C ILE A 154 17.62 5.09 -8.48
N ILE A 155 16.30 5.02 -8.61
CA ILE A 155 15.37 4.78 -7.51
C ILE A 155 14.65 3.46 -7.78
N ASP A 156 15.03 2.42 -7.04
CA ASP A 156 14.44 1.10 -7.17
C ASP A 156 13.27 0.93 -6.19
N ILE A 157 12.07 0.91 -6.76
CA ILE A 157 10.80 0.67 -6.06
C ILE A 157 10.16 -0.66 -6.46
N SER A 158 10.93 -1.57 -7.08
CA SER A 158 10.45 -2.84 -7.62
C SER A 158 9.83 -3.76 -6.56
N THR A 159 10.08 -3.54 -5.28
CA THR A 159 9.55 -4.32 -4.16
C THR A 159 8.70 -3.48 -3.21
N ASN A 160 8.30 -2.28 -3.63
CA ASN A 160 7.57 -1.31 -2.82
C ASN A 160 6.05 -1.39 -3.03
N PRO A 161 5.28 -1.97 -2.10
CA PRO A 161 3.83 -2.07 -2.21
C PRO A 161 3.12 -0.74 -1.91
N GLY A 162 3.88 0.33 -1.68
CA GLY A 162 3.38 1.66 -1.35
C GLY A 162 3.34 1.92 0.16
N GLY A 163 2.28 2.58 0.60
CA GLY A 163 2.14 3.15 1.94
C GLY A 163 1.65 4.59 1.85
N ASP A 164 2.30 5.51 2.56
CA ASP A 164 1.87 6.91 2.61
C ASP A 164 2.46 7.76 1.49
N GLY A 165 1.58 8.28 0.62
CA GLY A 165 1.92 9.09 -0.55
C GLY A 165 2.74 10.36 -0.28
N ARG A 166 2.64 10.93 0.92
CA ARG A 166 3.43 12.13 1.30
C ARG A 166 4.94 11.88 1.24
N SER A 167 5.38 10.62 1.32
CA SER A 167 6.78 10.25 1.10
C SER A 167 7.24 10.46 -0.35
N GLY A 168 6.41 10.10 -1.34
CA GLY A 168 6.65 10.42 -2.75
C GLY A 168 6.58 11.92 -3.01
N GLY A 169 5.59 12.60 -2.42
CA GLY A 169 5.50 14.07 -2.47
C GLY A 169 6.75 14.77 -1.93
N PHE A 170 7.30 14.28 -0.81
CA PHE A 170 8.56 14.76 -0.26
C PHE A 170 9.74 14.53 -1.21
N ILE A 171 9.90 13.34 -1.79
CA ILE A 171 11.02 13.07 -2.71
C ILE A 171 10.91 13.93 -3.97
N ASN A 172 9.69 14.08 -4.53
CA ASN A 172 9.44 14.89 -5.71
C ASN A 172 9.87 16.36 -5.54
N GLN A 173 9.77 16.96 -4.36
CA GLN A 173 10.23 18.35 -4.14
C GLN A 173 11.74 18.54 -4.36
N HIS A 174 12.52 17.47 -4.40
CA HIS A 174 13.95 17.47 -4.68
C HIS A 174 14.28 17.08 -6.12
N LEU A 175 13.34 16.49 -6.85
CA LEU A 175 13.52 16.10 -8.25
C LEU A 175 13.07 17.20 -9.22
N TYR A 176 12.14 18.06 -8.83
CA TYR A 176 11.52 19.05 -9.71
C TYR A 176 11.81 20.49 -9.28
N ALA A 177 12.28 21.31 -10.23
CA ALA A 177 12.40 22.75 -10.04
C ALA A 177 11.04 23.47 -10.11
N ASP A 178 10.20 23.07 -11.07
CA ASP A 178 8.86 23.61 -11.26
C ASP A 178 7.84 22.82 -10.43
N PRO A 179 7.07 23.46 -9.53
CA PRO A 179 6.05 22.78 -8.74
C PRO A 179 4.82 22.31 -9.54
N ALA A 180 4.70 22.60 -10.84
CA ALA A 180 3.53 22.25 -11.66
C ALA A 180 3.15 20.76 -11.62
N TYR A 181 4.10 19.84 -11.39
CA TYR A 181 3.83 18.40 -11.22
C TYR A 181 2.83 18.11 -10.10
N GLN A 182 2.74 18.99 -9.09
CA GLN A 182 1.83 18.84 -7.96
C GLN A 182 0.36 18.89 -8.37
N ASN A 183 0.05 19.53 -9.50
CA ASN A 183 -1.31 19.63 -10.02
C ASN A 183 -1.72 18.44 -10.89
N LEU A 184 -0.80 17.50 -11.14
CA LEU A 184 -1.04 16.36 -12.02
C LEU A 184 -2.09 15.42 -11.45
N LEU A 185 -2.03 15.13 -10.15
CA LEU A 185 -2.92 14.17 -9.50
C LEU A 185 -3.95 14.86 -8.62
N LEU A 186 -5.21 14.52 -8.89
CA LEU A 186 -6.34 14.91 -8.10
C LEU A 186 -6.91 13.68 -7.38
N LYS A 187 -7.26 13.88 -6.11
CA LYS A 187 -7.88 12.89 -5.23
C LYS A 187 -9.25 13.39 -4.80
N LYS A 188 -10.21 12.48 -4.74
CA LYS A 188 -11.51 12.73 -4.10
C LYS A 188 -11.90 11.54 -3.24
N CYS A 189 -12.16 11.80 -1.97
CA CYS A 189 -12.54 10.81 -0.98
C CYS A 189 -14.04 10.81 -0.73
N VAL A 190 -14.53 9.73 -0.10
CA VAL A 190 -15.93 9.63 0.32
C VAL A 190 -16.32 10.83 1.19
N GLY A 191 -17.48 11.45 0.90
CA GLY A 191 -17.97 12.62 1.62
C GLY A 191 -17.38 13.96 1.20
N GLU A 192 -16.35 13.99 0.34
CA GLU A 192 -15.82 15.23 -0.22
C GLU A 192 -16.68 15.71 -1.40
N GLU A 193 -16.88 17.02 -1.51
CA GLU A 193 -17.57 17.62 -2.65
C GLU A 193 -16.60 17.90 -3.81
N SER A 194 -15.39 18.35 -3.48
CA SER A 194 -14.36 18.77 -4.42
C SER A 194 -13.25 17.74 -4.61
N TRP A 195 -12.48 17.92 -5.67
CA TRP A 195 -11.22 17.22 -5.89
C TRP A 195 -10.07 18.05 -5.29
N TYR A 196 -9.13 17.39 -4.65
CA TYR A 196 -7.96 18.00 -4.01
C TYR A 196 -6.67 17.45 -4.60
N GLN A 197 -5.57 18.16 -4.43
CA GLN A 197 -4.24 17.65 -4.78
C GLN A 197 -3.93 16.34 -4.05
N SER A 198 -3.45 15.32 -4.78
CA SER A 198 -2.86 14.11 -4.19
C SER A 198 -1.35 14.25 -4.01
N GLU A 199 -0.74 13.34 -3.24
CA GLU A 199 0.72 13.30 -3.04
C GLU A 199 1.30 14.62 -2.52
N VAL A 200 0.57 15.29 -1.62
CA VAL A 200 0.91 16.63 -1.09
C VAL A 200 2.33 16.64 -0.51
N PRO A 201 3.21 17.58 -0.93
CA PRO A 201 4.55 17.68 -0.39
C PRO A 201 4.55 17.98 1.11
N TYR A 202 5.57 17.49 1.80
CA TYR A 202 5.79 17.81 3.20
C TYR A 202 6.89 18.87 3.32
N ASN A 203 6.67 19.88 4.16
CA ASN A 203 7.47 21.11 4.17
C ASN A 203 8.88 20.90 4.78
N TYR A 204 9.83 20.47 3.94
CA TYR A 204 11.28 20.48 4.20
C TYR A 204 11.98 20.94 2.92
N SER A 205 12.27 22.23 2.80
CA SER A 205 12.91 22.79 1.61
C SER A 205 14.44 22.62 1.58
N ASP A 206 15.05 22.16 2.68
CA ASP A 206 16.48 22.27 2.97
C ASP A 206 17.30 20.99 2.70
N ALA A 207 16.92 20.19 1.70
CA ALA A 207 17.75 19.08 1.20
C ALA A 207 18.21 19.33 -0.25
N PRO A 208 19.28 18.63 -0.71
CA PRO A 208 19.83 18.81 -2.05
C PRO A 208 18.78 18.67 -3.14
N LYS A 209 19.05 19.35 -4.27
CA LYS A 209 18.16 19.41 -5.42
C LYS A 209 18.81 18.68 -6.59
N PHE A 210 18.09 17.72 -7.13
CA PHE A 210 18.49 16.87 -8.25
C PHE A 210 17.84 17.33 -9.55
N TYR A 211 17.51 18.62 -9.70
CA TYR A 211 16.67 19.12 -10.78
C TYR A 211 17.20 18.79 -12.19
N SER A 212 18.53 18.78 -12.36
CA SER A 212 19.21 18.45 -13.62
C SER A 212 19.79 17.03 -13.66
N THR A 213 19.73 16.27 -12.57
CA THR A 213 20.25 14.89 -12.53
C THR A 213 19.29 13.96 -13.29
N PRO A 214 19.72 13.19 -14.30
CA PRO A 214 18.86 12.20 -14.93
C PRO A 214 18.43 11.12 -13.92
N VAL A 215 17.13 10.80 -13.91
CA VAL A 215 16.53 9.87 -12.95
C VAL A 215 15.99 8.65 -13.69
N TYR A 216 16.22 7.49 -13.09
CA TYR A 216 15.74 6.19 -13.57
C TYR A 216 14.99 5.51 -12.42
N ILE A 217 13.80 4.98 -12.69
CA ILE A 217 12.98 4.32 -11.67
C ILE A 217 12.77 2.87 -12.08
N ILE A 218 13.10 1.93 -11.20
CA ILE A 218 12.88 0.50 -11.44
C ILE A 218 11.56 0.08 -10.79
N THR A 219 10.64 -0.48 -11.59
CA THR A 219 9.30 -0.92 -11.17
C THR A 219 9.08 -2.41 -11.40
N SER A 220 8.15 -3.01 -10.66
CA SER A 220 7.68 -4.38 -10.91
C SER A 220 6.18 -4.52 -10.65
N GLY A 221 5.62 -5.71 -10.91
CA GLY A 221 4.25 -6.05 -10.48
C GLY A 221 4.02 -6.02 -8.95
N ASN A 222 5.08 -5.93 -8.14
CA ASN A 222 5.00 -5.70 -6.69
C ASN A 222 5.02 -4.20 -6.32
N THR A 223 5.30 -3.31 -7.27
CA THR A 223 5.19 -1.86 -7.06
C THR A 223 3.72 -1.50 -6.97
N GLY A 224 3.29 -0.98 -5.83
CA GLY A 224 1.88 -0.77 -5.48
C GLY A 224 1.59 0.63 -4.94
N SER A 225 0.35 1.11 -5.12
CA SER A 225 -0.19 2.25 -4.37
C SER A 225 0.65 3.52 -4.50
N ALA A 226 0.98 4.19 -3.39
CA ALA A 226 1.79 5.41 -3.37
C ALA A 226 3.09 5.33 -4.21
N ALA A 227 3.73 4.15 -4.28
CA ALA A 227 4.95 3.97 -5.07
C ALA A 227 4.67 4.01 -6.59
N GLU A 228 3.49 3.54 -7.01
CA GLU A 228 3.05 3.66 -8.41
C GLU A 228 2.82 5.12 -8.80
N TYR A 229 2.18 5.91 -7.93
CA TYR A 229 1.99 7.34 -8.21
C TYR A 229 3.30 8.12 -8.28
N PHE A 230 4.31 7.74 -7.48
CA PHE A 230 5.65 8.30 -7.63
C PHE A 230 6.22 8.05 -9.03
N ALA A 231 6.16 6.81 -9.53
CA ALA A 231 6.60 6.49 -10.89
C ALA A 231 5.74 7.14 -11.97
N PHE A 232 4.42 7.17 -11.79
CA PHE A 232 3.47 7.74 -12.73
C PHE A 232 3.70 9.25 -12.92
N ILE A 233 3.87 10.01 -11.82
CA ILE A 233 4.20 11.44 -11.90
C ILE A 233 5.50 11.63 -12.66
N ALA A 234 6.52 10.84 -12.34
CA ALA A 234 7.83 10.91 -12.98
C ALA A 234 7.77 10.61 -14.49
N GLN A 235 6.93 9.66 -14.90
CA GLN A 235 6.73 9.29 -16.29
C GLN A 235 5.93 10.36 -17.06
N GLU A 236 4.76 10.76 -16.56
CA GLU A 236 3.87 11.70 -17.26
C GLU A 236 4.50 13.09 -17.43
N THR A 237 5.40 13.47 -16.52
CA THR A 237 6.15 14.73 -16.61
C THR A 237 7.46 14.61 -17.40
N GLY A 238 7.83 13.40 -17.84
CA GLY A 238 9.12 13.12 -18.49
C GLY A 238 10.33 13.30 -17.58
N ARG A 239 10.15 13.31 -16.25
CA ARG A 239 11.22 13.53 -15.29
C ARG A 239 12.14 12.33 -15.16
N ALA A 240 11.61 11.12 -15.26
CA ALA A 240 12.40 9.90 -15.14
C ALA A 240 12.07 8.92 -16.28
N THR A 241 13.03 8.07 -16.62
CA THR A 241 12.77 6.86 -17.40
C THR A 241 12.36 5.74 -16.45
N ILE A 242 11.23 5.10 -16.72
CA ILE A 242 10.71 3.96 -15.97
C ILE A 242 11.19 2.67 -16.63
N LEU A 243 11.81 1.78 -15.85
CA LEU A 243 12.32 0.49 -16.30
C LEU A 243 11.76 -0.63 -15.45
N GLY A 244 11.56 -1.81 -16.04
CA GLY A 244 11.17 -3.01 -15.30
C GLY A 244 9.95 -3.67 -15.92
N THR A 245 8.91 -3.91 -15.11
CA THR A 245 7.62 -4.42 -15.58
C THR A 245 6.47 -3.50 -15.16
N THR A 246 5.29 -3.72 -15.75
CA THR A 246 4.05 -3.05 -15.34
C THR A 246 3.79 -3.23 -13.85
N THR A 247 3.34 -2.17 -13.20
CA THR A 247 3.04 -2.15 -11.76
C THR A 247 1.70 -2.81 -11.42
N ALA A 248 1.38 -2.92 -10.13
CA ALA A 248 0.22 -3.68 -9.65
C ALA A 248 -1.13 -3.14 -10.11
N GLY A 249 -1.25 -1.83 -10.35
CA GLY A 249 -2.52 -1.17 -10.66
C GLY A 249 -3.37 -0.94 -9.43
N ALA A 250 -2.75 -0.66 -8.28
CA ALA A 250 -3.42 -0.39 -7.03
C ALA A 250 -3.51 1.15 -6.86
N GLY A 251 -4.44 1.81 -7.55
CA GLY A 251 -4.54 3.27 -7.59
C GLY A 251 -5.40 3.90 -6.48
N ASN A 252 -6.44 3.21 -6.00
CA ASN A 252 -7.38 3.84 -5.07
C ASN A 252 -6.91 3.75 -3.62
N PRO A 253 -6.69 4.89 -2.90
CA PRO A 253 -6.32 4.86 -1.49
C PRO A 253 -7.36 4.15 -0.63
N VAL A 254 -6.91 3.32 0.31
CA VAL A 254 -7.78 2.56 1.21
C VAL A 254 -7.75 3.06 2.65
N THR A 255 -8.82 2.74 3.37
CA THR A 255 -8.83 2.73 4.84
C THR A 255 -9.13 1.34 5.36
N MET A 256 -8.64 1.03 6.57
CA MET A 256 -8.96 -0.21 7.26
C MET A 256 -10.15 0.02 8.19
N VAL A 257 -11.20 -0.80 8.04
CA VAL A 257 -12.36 -0.82 8.93
C VAL A 257 -12.39 -2.13 9.70
N THR A 258 -12.35 -2.06 11.02
CA THR A 258 -12.41 -3.24 11.92
C THR A 258 -13.87 -3.66 12.15
N MET A 259 -14.10 -4.98 12.20
CA MET A 259 -15.40 -5.64 12.35
C MET A 259 -15.25 -6.84 13.29
N ASP A 260 -15.25 -6.59 14.60
CA ASP A 260 -14.98 -7.59 15.64
C ASP A 260 -13.68 -8.38 15.36
N ASP A 261 -13.78 -9.67 15.06
CA ASP A 261 -12.64 -10.54 14.75
C ASP A 261 -12.13 -10.40 13.29
N PHE A 262 -12.66 -9.47 12.51
CA PHE A 262 -12.36 -9.26 11.10
C PHE A 262 -11.96 -7.81 10.83
N PHE A 263 -11.41 -7.56 9.65
CA PHE A 263 -11.23 -6.22 9.12
C PHE A 263 -11.43 -6.23 7.61
N VAL A 264 -11.63 -5.05 7.03
CA VAL A 264 -11.67 -4.86 5.59
C VAL A 264 -10.89 -3.61 5.20
N TYR A 265 -10.04 -3.73 4.19
CA TYR A 265 -9.52 -2.58 3.45
C TYR A 265 -10.56 -2.16 2.41
N ILE A 266 -11.03 -0.92 2.51
CA ILE A 266 -12.03 -0.33 1.60
C ILE A 266 -11.39 0.87 0.91
N PRO A 267 -11.41 0.93 -0.43
CA PRO A 267 -11.03 2.12 -1.18
C PRO A 267 -11.89 3.32 -0.78
N VAL A 268 -11.29 4.32 -0.18
CA VAL A 268 -11.99 5.48 0.38
C VAL A 268 -11.83 6.71 -0.50
N CYS A 269 -10.88 6.68 -1.44
CA CYS A 269 -10.69 7.74 -2.41
C CYS A 269 -10.44 7.19 -3.81
N GLU A 270 -10.72 8.03 -4.82
CA GLU A 270 -10.28 7.86 -6.20
C GLU A 270 -9.15 8.86 -6.48
N ILE A 271 -8.12 8.44 -7.22
CA ILE A 271 -7.09 9.33 -7.73
C ILE A 271 -7.04 9.25 -9.26
N LYS A 272 -7.01 10.42 -9.89
CA LYS A 272 -6.87 10.57 -11.34
C LYS A 272 -6.20 11.88 -11.73
N THR A 273 -5.75 11.97 -12.98
CA THR A 273 -5.28 13.23 -13.56
C THR A 273 -6.44 14.15 -13.93
N GLN A 274 -6.11 15.41 -14.26
CA GLN A 274 -7.12 16.39 -14.71
C GLN A 274 -7.87 15.94 -15.98
N ASP A 275 -7.19 15.23 -16.89
CA ASP A 275 -7.78 14.62 -18.09
C ASP A 275 -8.39 13.23 -17.83
N GLY A 276 -8.42 12.78 -16.57
CA GLY A 276 -9.14 11.58 -16.14
C GLY A 276 -8.37 10.25 -16.25
N LYS A 277 -7.06 10.27 -16.49
CA LYS A 277 -6.23 9.06 -16.43
C LYS A 277 -6.11 8.56 -14.99
N SER A 278 -6.12 7.25 -14.83
CA SER A 278 -5.86 6.58 -13.55
C SER A 278 -5.05 5.30 -13.79
N ILE A 279 -4.24 4.94 -12.80
CA ILE A 279 -3.44 3.70 -12.77
C ILE A 279 -4.26 2.51 -12.24
N GLU A 280 -5.45 2.75 -11.66
CA GLU A 280 -6.28 1.69 -11.09
C GLU A 280 -6.54 0.57 -12.11
N ALA A 281 -6.26 -0.66 -11.70
CA ALA A 281 -6.31 -1.91 -12.47
C ALA A 281 -5.45 -1.98 -13.74
N LYS A 282 -4.61 -0.97 -14.01
CA LYS A 282 -3.76 -0.88 -15.20
C LYS A 282 -2.27 -0.90 -14.86
N GLY A 283 -1.92 -0.24 -13.76
CA GLY A 283 -0.54 0.04 -13.40
C GLY A 283 0.11 1.08 -14.31
N VAL A 284 1.36 1.37 -14.02
CA VAL A 284 2.31 2.15 -14.81
C VAL A 284 3.05 1.18 -15.71
N VAL A 285 2.92 1.35 -17.02
CA VAL A 285 3.68 0.57 -18.01
C VAL A 285 5.09 1.16 -18.12
N PRO A 286 6.17 0.39 -17.99
CA PRO A 286 7.52 0.94 -18.04
C PRO A 286 7.86 1.44 -19.45
N ASP A 287 8.71 2.45 -19.54
CA ASP A 287 9.27 2.94 -20.82
C ASP A 287 10.20 1.89 -21.44
N VAL A 288 10.90 1.14 -20.59
CA VAL A 288 11.84 0.08 -20.98
C VAL A 288 11.53 -1.20 -20.21
N LEU A 289 11.09 -2.24 -20.91
CA LEU A 289 10.92 -3.57 -20.32
C LEU A 289 12.29 -4.15 -19.96
N LEU A 290 12.48 -4.57 -18.70
CA LEU A 290 13.65 -5.34 -18.28
C LEU A 290 13.34 -6.83 -18.28
N SER A 291 14.33 -7.64 -18.65
CA SER A 291 14.14 -9.08 -18.88
C SER A 291 15.22 -9.97 -18.27
N SER A 292 16.31 -9.37 -17.77
CA SER A 292 17.35 -10.12 -17.07
C SER A 292 16.95 -10.49 -15.64
N ASP A 293 17.73 -11.39 -15.04
CA ASP A 293 17.61 -11.73 -13.62
C ASP A 293 18.20 -10.63 -12.70
N ASN A 294 18.95 -9.66 -13.26
CA ASN A 294 19.52 -8.53 -12.52
C ASN A 294 19.15 -7.19 -13.16
N TRP A 295 18.00 -6.67 -12.75
CA TRP A 295 17.46 -5.40 -13.25
C TRP A 295 18.33 -4.19 -12.94
N LEU A 296 19.09 -4.22 -11.85
CA LEU A 296 20.01 -3.14 -11.52
C LEU A 296 21.14 -3.06 -12.55
N ASP A 297 21.79 -4.19 -12.85
CA ASP A 297 22.86 -4.25 -13.85
C ASP A 297 22.34 -3.90 -15.25
N GLU A 298 21.15 -4.38 -15.62
CA GLU A 298 20.52 -4.05 -16.90
C GLU A 298 20.21 -2.54 -17.01
N THR A 299 19.75 -1.92 -15.92
CA THR A 299 19.52 -0.47 -15.84
C THR A 299 20.84 0.30 -15.97
N ILE A 300 21.90 -0.10 -15.27
CA ILE A 300 23.23 0.53 -15.38
C ILE A 300 23.75 0.45 -16.82
N ASN A 301 23.64 -0.72 -17.45
CA ASN A 301 24.01 -0.92 -18.85
C ASN A 301 23.14 -0.09 -19.82
N TYR A 302 21.86 0.13 -19.50
CA TYR A 302 21.01 1.05 -20.25
C TYR A 302 21.54 2.49 -20.16
N ILE A 303 21.82 2.98 -18.94
CA ILE A 303 22.36 4.32 -18.70
C ILE A 303 23.67 4.55 -19.46
N ILE A 304 24.62 3.64 -19.33
CA ILE A 304 25.93 3.72 -20.00
C ILE A 304 25.77 3.78 -21.53
N ARG A 305 24.84 3.00 -22.10
CA ARG A 305 24.57 3.04 -23.55
C ARG A 305 23.98 4.37 -24.01
N GLN A 306 23.13 5.02 -23.21
CA GLN A 306 22.58 6.33 -23.58
C GLN A 306 23.64 7.44 -23.52
N LYS A 307 24.65 7.32 -22.64
CA LYS A 307 25.77 8.27 -22.56
C LYS A 307 26.65 8.30 -23.83
N ASN A 308 26.70 7.18 -24.55
CA ASN A 308 27.56 7.00 -25.73
C ASN A 308 26.86 7.32 -27.06
N LYS A 309 25.62 7.83 -27.02
CA LYS A 309 24.88 8.29 -28.21
C LYS A 309 24.95 9.80 -28.32
#